data_AF-A0A6P0Z5Z1-F1
#
_entry.id   AF-A0A6P0Z5Z1-F1
#
_cell.length_a   1.000
_cell.length_b   1.000
_cell.length_c   1.000
_cell.angle_alpha   90.00
_cell.angle_beta   90.00
_cell.angle_gamma   90.00
#
_symmetry.space_group_name_H-M   'P 1'
#
loop_
_entity.id
_entity.type
_entity.pdbx_description
1 polymer ?
#
loop_
_entity_poly.entity_id
_entity_poly.type
_entity_poly.pdbx_seq_one_letter_code
_entity_poly.pdbx_strand_id
1 'polypeptide(L)'
;IDVVRGIGGVWAHLFGAGREKKIYAVPPFTDAQPLCFEDIPFRVEDFNDVDGKRRPCHRCGSTTSFLDEFLDEQGNCLYQCSDSDYCNTMLMEAKEDNHAANS
;
A
#
# COMPACT_ATOMS: atom_id res chain seq x y z
N ILE A 1 -1.00 -8.08 -6.84
CA ILE A 1 -1.63 -7.04 -7.68
C ILE A 1 -2.63 -6.37 -6.78
N ASP A 2 -2.41 -5.11 -6.45
CA ASP A 2 -3.39 -4.33 -5.69
C ASP A 2 -4.42 -3.75 -6.67
N VAL A 3 -5.67 -4.22 -6.58
CA VAL A 3 -6.78 -3.83 -7.48
C VAL A 3 -7.71 -2.82 -6.78
N VAL A 4 -7.30 -2.28 -5.63
CA VAL A 4 -8.10 -1.32 -4.84
C VAL A 4 -8.31 0.00 -5.58
N ARG A 5 -7.40 0.35 -6.48
CA ARG A 5 -7.54 1.46 -7.42
C ARG A 5 -7.66 0.86 -8.82
N GLY A 6 -8.84 0.98 -9.42
CA GLY A 6 -9.11 0.43 -10.76
C GLY A 6 -8.02 0.81 -11.77
N ILE A 7 -7.82 -0.04 -12.78
CA ILE A 7 -6.82 0.11 -13.86
C ILE A 7 -7.25 1.23 -14.87
N GLY A 8 -7.89 2.30 -14.38
CA GLY A 8 -8.27 3.48 -15.15
C GLY A 8 -7.11 4.39 -15.54
N GLY A 9 -5.87 3.92 -15.44
CA GLY A 9 -4.67 4.67 -15.79
C GLY A 9 -4.47 4.81 -17.31
N VAL A 10 -3.63 5.77 -17.70
CA VAL A 10 -3.20 5.98 -19.10
C VAL A 10 -2.16 4.96 -19.58
N TRP A 11 -1.69 4.08 -18.69
CA TRP A 11 -0.64 3.10 -18.94
C TRP A 11 -1.23 1.69 -19.02
N ALA A 12 -0.59 0.82 -19.80
CA ALA A 12 -0.97 -0.60 -19.89
C ALA A 12 -0.32 -1.40 -18.74
N HIS A 13 -1.06 -2.35 -18.16
CA HIS A 13 -0.51 -3.30 -17.21
C HIS A 13 -0.15 -4.60 -17.93
N LEU A 14 1.06 -5.13 -17.69
CA LEU A 14 1.56 -6.36 -18.29
C LEU A 14 1.81 -7.42 -17.21
N PHE A 15 1.30 -8.63 -17.42
CA PHE A 15 1.46 -9.76 -16.51
C PHE A 15 2.11 -10.94 -17.24
N GLY A 16 3.26 -11.39 -16.76
CA GLY A 16 3.99 -12.54 -17.30
C GLY A 16 3.89 -13.75 -16.38
N ALA A 17 3.42 -14.89 -16.91
CA ALA A 17 3.42 -16.18 -16.22
C ALA A 17 4.44 -17.11 -16.88
N GLY A 18 5.72 -16.96 -16.50
CA GLY A 18 6.85 -17.61 -17.17
C GLY A 18 6.76 -19.14 -17.20
N ARG A 19 6.36 -19.77 -16.09
CA ARG A 19 6.19 -21.23 -16.01
C ARG A 19 5.07 -21.75 -16.92
N GLU A 20 4.06 -20.93 -17.18
CA GLU A 20 2.93 -21.28 -18.05
C GLU A 20 3.15 -20.87 -19.50
N LYS A 21 4.24 -20.15 -19.80
CA LYS A 21 4.53 -19.56 -21.12
C LYS A 21 3.38 -18.67 -21.61
N LYS A 22 2.82 -17.84 -20.72
CA LYS A 22 1.73 -16.91 -21.04
C LYS A 22 2.07 -15.48 -20.66
N ILE A 23 1.56 -14.55 -21.46
CA ILE A 23 1.63 -13.11 -21.24
C ILE A 23 0.21 -12.55 -21.37
N TYR A 24 -0.18 -11.68 -20.45
CA TYR A 24 -1.48 -11.00 -20.43
C TYR A 24 -1.26 -9.50 -20.34
N ALA A 25 -2.13 -8.72 -20.99
CA ALA A 25 -2.11 -7.27 -20.91
C ALA A 25 -3.50 -6.74 -20.60
N VAL A 26 -3.56 -5.72 -19.74
CA VAL A 26 -4.76 -4.92 -19.50
C VAL A 26 -4.51 -3.54 -20.13
N PRO A 27 -5.27 -3.16 -21.17
CA PRO A 27 -5.13 -1.86 -21.83
C PRO A 27 -5.41 -0.67 -20.89
N PRO A 28 -4.91 0.53 -21.23
CA PRO A 28 -5.30 1.76 -20.56
C PRO A 28 -6.82 1.95 -20.53
N PHE A 29 -7.33 2.65 -19.51
CA PHE A 29 -8.76 2.95 -19.33
C PHE A 29 -9.67 1.71 -19.23
N THR A 30 -9.12 0.56 -18.83
CA THR A 30 -9.91 -0.64 -18.60
C THR A 30 -10.50 -0.59 -17.19
N ASP A 31 -11.82 -0.77 -17.09
CA ASP A 31 -12.47 -0.91 -15.79
C ASP A 31 -12.21 -2.31 -15.22
N ALA A 32 -11.48 -2.34 -14.10
CA ALA A 32 -11.11 -3.56 -13.40
C ALA A 32 -11.69 -3.51 -11.99
N GLN A 33 -12.71 -4.33 -11.75
CA GLN A 33 -13.42 -4.41 -10.47
C GLN A 33 -13.11 -5.74 -9.78
N PRO A 34 -12.84 -5.73 -8.46
CA PRO A 34 -12.77 -6.96 -7.68
C PRO A 34 -14.08 -7.74 -7.77
N LEU A 35 -13.98 -9.07 -7.86
CA LEU A 35 -15.15 -9.92 -7.75
C LEU A 35 -15.63 -9.93 -6.28
N CYS A 36 -16.86 -9.48 -6.05
CA CYS A 36 -17.52 -9.54 -4.75
C CYS A 36 -18.96 -10.02 -4.89
N PHE A 37 -19.54 -10.52 -3.79
CA PHE A 37 -20.94 -10.90 -3.73
C PHE A 37 -21.75 -9.78 -3.08
N GLU A 38 -23.06 -9.76 -3.29
CA GLU A 38 -23.96 -8.75 -2.71
C GLU A 38 -23.96 -8.80 -1.17
N ASP A 39 -23.81 -9.99 -0.59
CA ASP A 39 -23.77 -10.24 0.84
C ASP A 39 -22.36 -10.20 1.45
N ILE A 40 -21.32 -10.25 0.61
CA ILE A 40 -19.92 -10.25 1.03
C ILE A 40 -19.15 -9.20 0.20
N PRO A 41 -19.12 -7.93 0.67
CA PRO A 41 -18.42 -6.88 -0.05
C PRO A 41 -16.92 -7.11 -0.01
N PHE A 42 -16.23 -6.63 -1.06
CA PHE A 42 -14.77 -6.57 -1.08
C PHE A 42 -14.27 -5.65 0.04
N ARG A 43 -13.21 -6.07 0.76
CA ARG A 43 -12.60 -5.30 1.85
C ARG A 43 -11.09 -5.22 1.65
N VAL A 44 -10.53 -4.08 2.05
CA VAL A 44 -9.07 -3.85 2.09
C VAL A 44 -8.54 -4.12 3.49
N GLU A 45 -7.23 -4.25 3.62
CA GLU A 45 -6.57 -4.41 4.90
C GLU A 45 -6.56 -3.08 5.68
N ASP A 46 -7.20 -3.05 6.85
CA ASP A 46 -7.34 -1.81 7.65
C ASP A 46 -6.16 -1.56 8.61
N PHE A 47 -5.36 -2.59 8.92
CA PHE A 47 -4.24 -2.54 9.89
C PHE A 47 -4.59 -1.86 11.22
N ASN A 48 -5.78 -2.12 11.75
CA ASN A 48 -6.23 -1.58 13.02
C ASN A 48 -5.64 -2.35 14.21
N ASP A 49 -5.42 -1.65 15.32
CA ASP A 49 -5.14 -2.25 16.61
C ASP A 49 -6.42 -2.74 17.32
N VAL A 50 -6.26 -3.23 18.54
CA VAL A 50 -7.36 -3.77 19.37
C VAL A 50 -8.41 -2.72 19.72
N ASP A 51 -8.04 -1.43 19.72
CA ASP A 51 -8.91 -0.30 19.99
C ASP A 51 -9.55 0.27 18.71
N GLY A 52 -9.33 -0.39 17.56
CA GLY A 52 -9.84 0.02 16.27
C GLY A 52 -9.09 1.19 15.64
N LYS A 53 -7.92 1.57 16.17
CA LYS A 53 -7.10 2.65 15.62
C LYS A 53 -6.11 2.08 14.62
N ARG A 54 -6.01 2.74 13.47
CA ARG A 54 -5.05 2.35 12.44
C ARG A 54 -3.61 2.51 12.93
N ARG A 55 -2.83 1.44 12.81
CA ARG A 55 -1.41 1.41 13.17
C ARG A 55 -0.63 2.33 12.21
N PRO A 56 0.24 3.21 12.71
CA PRO A 56 1.13 4.00 11.88
C PRO A 56 2.39 3.22 11.49
N CYS A 57 2.98 3.56 10.35
CA CYS A 57 4.33 3.12 10.02
C CYS A 57 5.32 3.58 11.11
N HIS A 58 6.10 2.67 11.68
CA HIS A 58 7.11 2.98 12.70
C HIS A 58 8.17 3.97 12.22
N ARG A 59 8.46 3.97 10.91
CA ARG A 59 9.51 4.79 10.31
C ARG A 59 9.07 6.20 9.96
N CYS A 60 7.99 6.35 9.19
CA CYS A 60 7.52 7.66 8.69
C CYS A 60 6.21 8.14 9.32
N GLY A 61 5.55 7.34 10.16
CA GLY A 61 4.27 7.70 10.78
C GLY A 61 3.03 7.60 9.87
N SER A 62 3.19 7.24 8.60
CA SER A 62 2.06 7.12 7.64
C SER A 62 0.98 6.14 8.12
N THR A 63 -0.28 6.55 8.00
CA THR A 63 -1.48 5.74 8.27
C THR A 63 -2.31 5.48 7.01
N THR A 64 -1.79 5.81 5.83
CA THR A 64 -2.54 5.71 4.55
C THR A 64 -1.99 4.64 3.61
N SER A 65 -0.74 4.20 3.85
CA SER A 65 -0.05 3.17 3.05
C SER A 65 -0.35 1.76 3.56
N PHE A 66 -0.26 0.76 2.69
CA PHE A 66 -0.17 -0.64 3.10
C PHE A 66 1.09 -0.87 3.95
N LEU A 67 0.95 -1.71 4.97
CA LEU A 67 1.99 -1.99 5.95
C LEU A 67 2.43 -3.45 5.89
N ASP A 68 3.72 -3.67 5.98
CA ASP A 68 4.31 -4.99 6.23
C ASP A 68 4.55 -5.15 7.74
N GLU A 69 4.32 -6.37 8.24
CA GLU A 69 4.54 -6.75 9.64
C GLU A 69 5.90 -7.47 9.79
N PHE A 70 6.71 -6.99 10.73
CA PHE A 70 8.03 -7.56 11.06
C PHE A 70 8.15 -7.81 12.56
N LEU A 71 9.01 -8.74 12.95
CA LEU A 71 9.37 -8.95 14.35
C LEU A 71 10.70 -8.25 14.64
N ASP A 72 10.76 -7.49 15.72
CA ASP A 72 12.03 -6.95 16.23
C ASP A 72 12.86 -8.04 16.95
N GLU A 73 14.08 -7.69 17.36
CA GLU A 73 14.99 -8.60 18.07
C GLU A 73 14.45 -9.05 19.44
N GLN A 74 13.43 -8.38 19.96
CA GLN A 74 12.79 -8.64 21.25
C GLN A 74 11.45 -9.38 21.09
N GLY A 75 11.04 -9.68 19.85
CA GLY A 75 9.80 -10.36 19.51
C GLY A 75 8.56 -9.46 19.41
N ASN A 76 8.70 -8.13 19.41
CA ASN A 76 7.59 -7.21 19.20
C ASN A 76 7.27 -7.06 17.71
N CYS A 77 5.97 -7.02 17.37
CA CYS A 77 5.52 -6.73 16.01
C CYS A 77 5.66 -5.23 15.67
N LEU A 78 6.44 -4.94 14.64
CA LEU A 78 6.61 -3.63 14.04
C LEU A 78 5.87 -3.57 12.70
N TYR A 79 5.33 -2.39 12.37
CA TYR A 79 4.65 -2.14 11.12
C TYR A 79 5.38 -1.07 10.32
N GLN A 80 5.68 -1.34 9.06
CA GLN A 80 6.38 -0.40 8.19
C GLN A 80 5.70 -0.33 6.82
N CYS A 81 5.75 0.82 6.15
CA CYS A 81 5.27 0.97 4.78
C CYS A 81 5.88 -0.11 3.87
N SER A 82 5.04 -0.80 3.12
CA SER A 82 5.51 -1.76 2.11
C SER A 82 6.23 -1.06 0.96
N ASP A 83 5.75 0.13 0.57
CA ASP A 83 6.45 1.00 -0.37
C ASP A 83 7.51 1.85 0.36
N SER A 84 8.78 1.49 0.15
CA SER A 84 9.93 2.18 0.73
C SER A 84 10.17 3.56 0.13
N ASP A 85 9.85 3.78 -1.15
CA ASP A 85 10.03 5.08 -1.81
C ASP A 85 9.00 6.08 -1.30
N TYR A 86 7.74 5.68 -1.21
CA TYR A 86 6.70 6.47 -0.54
C TYR A 86 7.10 6.78 0.91
N CYS A 87 7.61 5.79 1.65
CA CYS A 87 8.10 6.00 3.02
C CYS A 87 9.23 7.04 3.11
N ASN A 88 10.13 7.07 2.12
CA ASN A 88 11.23 8.04 2.06
C ASN A 88 10.70 9.45 1.75
N THR A 89 9.77 9.60 0.82
CA THR A 89 9.16 10.88 0.47
C THR A 89 8.49 11.52 1.69
N MET A 90 7.67 10.76 2.41
CA MET A 90 7.00 11.24 3.63
C MET A 90 7.99 11.74 4.70
N LEU A 91 9.16 11.09 4.81
CA LEU A 91 10.22 11.53 5.72
C LEU A 91 10.92 12.82 5.27
N MET A 92 11.07 13.01 3.96
CA MET A 92 11.67 14.22 3.40
C MET A 92 10.75 15.42 3.64
N GLU A 93 9.45 15.27 3.35
CA GLU A 93 8.44 16.30 3.60
C GLU A 93 8.40 16.69 5.09
N ALA A 94 8.39 15.71 6.00
CA ALA A 94 8.42 15.99 7.43
C ALA A 94 9.69 16.74 7.88
N LYS A 95 10.84 16.53 7.23
CA LYS A 95 12.07 17.26 7.54
C LYS A 95 12.02 18.71 7.06
N GLU A 96 11.42 18.96 5.91
CA GLU A 96 11.26 20.31 5.35
C GLU A 96 10.35 21.16 6.24
N ASP A 97 9.22 20.60 6.70
CA ASP A 97 8.31 21.27 7.63
C ASP A 97 9.01 21.65 8.95
N ASN A 98 9.83 20.74 9.49
CA ASN A 98 10.61 21.00 10.70
C ASN A 98 11.72 22.04 10.51
N HIS A 99 12.24 22.21 9.30
CA HIS A 99 13.22 23.26 9.00
C HIS A 99 12.55 24.63 8.87
N ALA A 100 11.37 24.68 8.25
CA ALA A 100 10.56 25.89 8.14
C ALA A 100 10.02 26.38 9.50
N ALA A 101 9.68 25.46 10.42
CA ALA A 101 9.17 25.81 11.75
C ALA A 101 10.26 26.27 12.74
N ASN A 102 11.54 25.94 12.48
CA ASN A 102 12.68 26.30 13.32
C ASN A 102 13.52 27.46 12.75
N SER A 103 13.07 28.08 11.66
CA SER A 103 13.64 29.30 11.07
C SER A 103 12.75 30.51 11.37
#